data_AF-A0A820CEQ7-F1
#
_entry.id   AF-A0A820CEQ7-F1
#
_cell.length_a   1.000
_cell.length_b   1.000
_cell.length_c   1.000
_cell.angle_alpha   90.00
_cell.angle_beta   90.00
_cell.angle_gamma   90.00
#
_symmetry.space_group_name_H-M   'P 1'
#
loop_
_entity.id
_entity.type
_entity.pdbx_description
1 polymer ?
#
loop_
_entity_poly.entity_id
_entity_poly.type
_entity_poly.pdbx_seq_one_letter_code
_entity_poly.pdbx_strand_id
1 'polypeptide(L)'
;MIQLILHEYKMFNAQVLFRDDYTSEDFIDVVVGRRVYMPCLYVYNKIDQVSIEEVDRLARLPNSVVIRHVEKKKYLFIYLFYIIIYLQLQYEIKY
;
A
#
# COMPACT_ATOMS: atom_id res chain seq x y z
N MET A 1 -3.45 -15.09 21.95
CA MET A 1 -3.89 -14.37 20.74
C MET A 1 -3.65 -15.19 19.47
N ILE A 2 -2.41 -15.60 19.15
CA ILE A 2 -2.10 -16.36 17.91
C ILE A 2 -2.84 -17.71 17.79
N GLN A 3 -2.97 -18.47 18.89
CA GLN A 3 -3.72 -19.73 18.90
C GLN A 3 -5.22 -19.55 18.62
N LEU A 4 -5.81 -18.43 19.06
CA LEU A 4 -7.21 -18.11 18.78
C LEU A 4 -7.40 -17.83 17.29
N ILE A 5 -6.50 -17.04 16.69
CA ILE A 5 -6.50 -16.75 15.25
C ILE A 5 -6.39 -18.07 14.46
N LEU A 6 -5.43 -18.94 14.77
CA LEU A 6 -5.27 -20.23 14.10
C LEU A 6 -6.50 -21.14 14.23
N HIS A 7 -7.13 -21.15 15.40
CA HIS A 7 -8.34 -21.92 15.64
C HIS A 7 -9.55 -21.38 14.87
N GLU A 8 -9.69 -20.05 14.75
CA GLU A 8 -10.72 -19.41 13.90
C GLU A 8 -10.55 -19.80 12.42
N TYR A 9 -9.31 -19.89 11.95
CA TYR A 9 -8.97 -20.36 10.60
C TYR A 9 -8.95 -21.91 10.45
N LYS A 10 -9.42 -22.66 11.46
CA LYS A 10 -9.51 -24.14 11.48
C LYS A 10 -8.16 -24.87 11.32
N MET A 11 -7.06 -24.24 11.73
CA MET A 11 -5.73 -24.85 11.74
C MET A 11 -5.38 -25.37 13.13
N PHE A 12 -5.54 -26.68 13.32
CA PHE A 12 -5.33 -27.34 14.62
C PHE A 12 -3.88 -27.76 14.86
N ASN A 13 -3.08 -27.90 13.79
CA ASN A 13 -1.67 -28.25 13.87
C ASN A 13 -0.88 -27.38 12.90
N ALA A 14 -0.03 -26.50 13.44
CA ALA A 14 0.84 -25.62 12.68
C ALA A 14 2.09 -25.29 13.50
N GLN A 15 3.24 -25.18 12.83
CA GLN A 15 4.46 -24.65 13.40
C GLN A 15 4.64 -23.21 12.91
N VAL A 16 4.65 -22.24 13.82
CA VAL A 16 4.84 -20.83 13.49
C VAL A 16 6.21 -20.40 14.00
N LEU A 17 7.02 -19.83 13.10
CA LEU A 17 8.34 -19.29 13.41
C LEU A 17 8.32 -17.78 13.15
N PHE A 18 8.54 -16.99 14.20
CA PHE A 18 8.71 -15.55 14.08
C PHE A 18 10.21 -15.24 13.99
N ARG A 19 10.61 -14.52 12.93
CA ARG A 19 12.00 -14.09 12.69
C ARG A 19 12.33 -12.70 13.25
N ASP A 20 11.30 -11.92 13.55
CA ASP A 20 11.35 -10.54 14.05
C ASP A 20 10.05 -10.27 14.85
N ASP A 21 9.90 -9.03 15.34
CA ASP A 21 8.65 -8.56 15.96
C ASP A 21 7.57 -8.32 14.90
N TYR A 22 6.48 -9.09 14.95
CA TYR A 22 5.34 -8.98 14.05
C TYR A 22 4.06 -8.69 14.82
N THR A 23 3.15 -7.93 14.20
CA THR A 23 1.82 -7.69 14.78
C THR A 23 0.88 -8.85 14.48
N SER A 24 -0.25 -8.94 15.20
CA SER A 24 -1.31 -9.91 14.89
C SER A 24 -1.91 -9.70 13.50
N GLU A 25 -1.91 -8.48 12.99
CA GLU A 25 -2.45 -8.14 11.68
C GLU A 25 -1.54 -8.71 10.57
N ASP A 26 -0.22 -8.54 10.71
CA ASP A 26 0.77 -9.13 9.80
C ASP A 26 0.63 -10.66 9.74
N PHE A 27 0.39 -11.30 10.89
CA PHE A 27 0.16 -12.74 10.96
C PHE A 27 -1.12 -13.17 10.23
N ILE A 28 -2.22 -12.42 10.39
CA ILE A 28 -3.49 -12.69 9.68
C ILE A 28 -3.30 -12.57 8.18
N ASP A 29 -2.54 -11.56 7.72
CA ASP A 29 -2.30 -11.33 6.30
C ASP A 29 -1.58 -12.52 5.64
N VAL A 30 -0.63 -13.15 6.35
CA VAL A 30 0.04 -14.37 5.90
C VAL A 30 -0.89 -15.58 5.90
N VAL A 31 -1.70 -15.76 6.95
CA VAL A 31 -2.66 -16.89 7.06
C VAL A 31 -3.72 -16.83 5.97
N VAL A 32 -4.16 -15.64 5.56
CA VAL A 32 -5.17 -15.44 4.51
C VAL A 32 -4.58 -15.63 3.09
N GLY A 33 -3.29 -15.33 2.87
CA GLY A 33 -2.53 -15.64 1.66
C GLY A 33 -2.96 -14.94 0.36
N ARG A 34 -4.09 -14.21 0.35
CA ARG A 34 -4.65 -13.52 -0.83
C ARG A 34 -4.52 -12.00 -0.83
N ARG A 35 -3.96 -11.38 0.20
CA ARG A 35 -3.78 -9.93 0.26
C ARG A 35 -2.54 -9.53 -0.55
N VAL A 36 -2.71 -8.57 -1.45
CA VAL A 36 -1.61 -7.99 -2.23
C VAL A 36 -1.42 -6.58 -1.71
N TYR A 37 -0.27 -6.29 -1.12
CA TYR A 37 0.08 -4.94 -0.69
C TYR A 37 0.42 -4.11 -1.92
N MET A 38 -0.39 -3.07 -2.15
CA MET A 38 -0.22 -2.17 -3.29
C MET A 38 0.47 -0.89 -2.82
N PRO A 39 1.51 -0.40 -3.52
CA PRO A 39 2.04 0.92 -3.26
C PRO A 39 0.96 1.98 -3.55
N CYS A 40 0.70 2.85 -2.57
CA CYS A 40 -0.30 3.92 -2.68
C CYS A 40 0.39 5.28 -2.86
N LEU A 41 -0.22 6.15 -3.67
CA LEU A 41 0.23 7.52 -3.90
C LEU A 41 -0.84 8.51 -3.44
N TYR A 42 -0.51 9.40 -2.52
CA TYR A 42 -1.41 10.44 -2.01
C TYR A 42 -1.33 11.68 -2.89
N VAL A 43 -2.41 11.98 -3.58
CA VAL A 43 -2.45 13.10 -4.54
C VAL A 43 -3.26 14.27 -3.96
N TYR A 44 -2.56 15.35 -3.62
CA TYR A 44 -3.16 16.58 -3.12
C TYR A 44 -3.46 17.52 -4.29
N ASN A 45 -4.74 17.70 -4.60
CA ASN A 45 -5.21 18.57 -5.66
C ASN A 45 -5.61 19.96 -5.12
N LYS A 46 -5.68 20.95 -6.01
CA LYS A 46 -6.05 22.35 -5.72
C LYS A 46 -5.04 23.11 -4.86
N ILE A 47 -3.75 22.97 -5.18
CA ILE A 47 -2.67 23.69 -4.50
C ILE A 47 -2.80 25.22 -4.59
N ASP A 48 -3.68 25.73 -5.46
CA ASP A 48 -4.01 27.15 -5.57
C ASP A 48 -4.77 27.71 -4.36
N GLN A 49 -5.36 26.85 -3.53
CA GLN A 49 -6.11 27.25 -2.32
C GLN A 49 -5.28 27.21 -1.04
N VAL A 50 -4.00 26.83 -1.14
CA VAL A 50 -3.11 26.55 -0.01
C VAL A 50 -1.86 27.43 -0.12
N SER A 51 -1.29 27.85 1.01
CA SER A 51 -0.07 28.67 1.01
C SER A 51 1.14 27.88 0.51
N ILE A 52 2.17 28.58 0.01
CA ILE A 52 3.36 27.95 -0.58
C ILE A 52 4.13 27.11 0.45
N GLU A 53 4.12 27.52 1.72
CA GLU A 53 4.79 26.83 2.83
C GLU A 53 4.14 25.47 3.09
N GLU A 54 2.81 25.42 3.09
CA GLU A 54 2.09 24.16 3.33
C GLU A 54 2.15 23.24 2.10
N VAL A 55 2.22 23.79 0.88
CA VAL A 55 2.49 22.99 -0.33
C VAL A 55 3.88 22.36 -0.28
N ASP A 56 4.91 23.08 0.16
CA ASP A 56 6.27 22.53 0.31
C ASP A 56 6.32 21.46 1.42
N ARG A 57 5.61 21.68 2.54
CA ARG A 57 5.45 20.67 3.58
C ARG A 57 4.78 19.40 3.05
N LEU A 58 3.67 19.55 2.33
CA LEU A 58 2.93 18.43 1.74
C LEU A 58 3.79 17.69 0.72
N ALA A 59 4.56 18.38 -0.12
CA ALA A 59 5.43 17.77 -1.13
C ALA A 59 6.59 16.94 -0.55
N ARG A 60 6.95 17.16 0.72
CA ARG A 60 8.01 16.41 1.43
C ARG A 60 7.48 15.19 2.17
N LEU A 61 6.16 15.00 2.23
CA LEU A 61 5.59 13.81 2.86
C LEU A 61 5.87 12.55 2.02
N PRO A 62 6.07 11.39 2.66
CA PRO A 62 6.31 10.14 1.93
C PRO A 62 5.11 9.80 1.04
N ASN A 63 5.39 9.30 -0.17
CA ASN A 63 4.38 8.87 -1.14
C ASN A 63 3.32 9.94 -1.46
N SER A 64 3.70 11.22 -1.43
CA SER A 64 2.79 12.34 -1.68
C SER A 64 3.13 13.06 -2.99
N VAL A 65 2.10 13.54 -3.69
CA VAL A 65 2.24 14.39 -4.88
C VAL A 65 1.23 15.52 -4.80
N VAL A 66 1.75 16.75 -4.84
CA VAL A 66 0.95 17.96 -4.94
C VAL A 66 0.75 18.33 -6.41
N ILE A 67 -0.51 18.53 -6.82
CA ILE A 67 -0.89 18.84 -8.21
C ILE A 67 -1.75 20.11 -8.32
N ARG A 68 -1.47 20.89 -9.36
CA ARG A 68 -2.38 21.90 -9.89
C ARG A 68 -3.16 21.29 -11.05
N HIS A 69 -4.43 21.68 -11.19
CA HIS A 69 -5.46 21.07 -12.04
C HIS A 69 -5.05 20.70 -13.49
N VAL A 70 -4.01 21.33 -14.04
CA VAL A 70 -3.66 21.23 -15.47
C VAL A 70 -2.29 20.59 -15.76
N GLU A 71 -1.26 20.84 -14.95
CA GLU A 71 0.13 20.59 -15.38
C GLU A 71 0.66 19.18 -15.07
N LYS A 72 0.25 18.56 -13.96
CA LYS A 72 0.85 17.29 -13.48
C LYS A 72 0.07 16.02 -13.80
N LYS A 73 -1.00 16.10 -14.61
CA LYS A 73 -1.78 14.91 -15.03
C LYS A 73 -0.89 13.86 -15.72
N LYS A 74 0.15 14.26 -16.46
CA LYS A 74 1.09 13.34 -17.13
C LYS A 74 1.84 12.43 -16.15
N TYR A 75 2.37 12.97 -15.05
CA TYR A 75 3.11 12.20 -14.05
C TYR A 75 2.20 11.25 -13.28
N LEU A 76 0.96 11.68 -13.00
CA LEU A 76 -0.04 10.82 -12.40
C LEU A 76 -0.37 9.64 -13.33
N PHE A 77 -0.55 9.89 -14.62
CA PHE A 77 -0.80 8.84 -15.61
C PHE A 77 0.34 7.82 -15.70
N ILE A 78 1.60 8.28 -15.70
CA ILE A 78 2.77 7.40 -15.75
C ILE A 78 2.84 6.51 -14.49
N TYR A 79 2.61 7.09 -13.31
CA TYR A 79 2.61 6.32 -12.06
C TYR A 79 1.43 5.36 -11.96
N LEU A 80 0.23 5.77 -12.39
CA LEU A 80 -0.94 4.88 -12.45
C LEU A 80 -0.66 3.71 -13.39
N PHE A 81 -0.03 3.97 -14.54
CA PHE A 81 0.35 2.94 -15.51
C PHE A 81 1.41 1.99 -14.94
N TYR A 82 2.39 2.52 -14.20
CA TYR A 82 3.40 1.71 -13.50
C TYR A 82 2.77 0.81 -12.43
N ILE A 83 1.82 1.33 -11.64
CA ILE A 83 1.08 0.55 -10.64
C ILE A 83 0.23 -0.53 -11.31
N ILE A 84 -0.47 -0.22 -12.41
CA ILE A 84 -1.27 -1.19 -13.18
C ILE A 84 -0.39 -2.30 -13.76
N ILE A 85 0.75 -1.96 -14.38
CA ILE A 85 1.71 -2.94 -14.89
C ILE A 85 2.26 -3.81 -13.76
N TYR A 86 2.63 -3.21 -12.62
CA TYR A 86 3.13 -3.96 -11.48
C TYR A 86 2.09 -4.93 -10.93
N LEU A 87 0.82 -4.53 -10.89
CA LEU A 87 -0.29 -5.41 -10.50
C LEU A 87 -0.49 -6.54 -11.49
N GLN A 88 -0.41 -6.27 -12.79
CA GLN A 88 -0.58 -7.29 -13.82
C GLN A 88 0.56 -8.32 -13.77
N LEU A 89 1.81 -7.89 -13.56
CA LEU A 89 2.96 -8.76 -13.35
C LEU A 89 2.84 -9.62 -12.08
N GLN A 90 2.35 -9.06 -10.97
CA GLN A 90 2.12 -9.82 -9.74
C GLN A 90 0.99 -10.85 -9.87
N TYR A 91 0.00 -10.60 -10.72
CA TYR A 91 -1.05 -11.56 -11.04
C TYR A 91 -0.55 -12.70 -11.94
N GLU A 92 0.27 -12.41 -12.95
CA GLU A 92 0.80 -13.45 -13.85
C GLU A 92 1.82 -14.37 -13.19
N ILE A 93 2.58 -13.90 -12.20
CA ILE A 93 3.57 -14.74 -11.47
C ILE A 93 2.89 -15.70 -10.46
N LYS A 94 1.60 -15.51 -10.15
CA LYS A 94 0.85 -16.32 -9.17
C LYS A 94 0.05 -17.50 -9.78
N TYR A 95 0.16 -17.77 -11.09
CA TYR A 95 -0.47 -18.92 -11.76
C TYR A 95 0.55 -19.86 -12.42
#